data_AF-A0A7S1RKK8-F1
#
_entry.id   AF-A0A7S1RKK8-F1
#
_cell.length_a   1.000
_cell.length_b   1.000
_cell.length_c   1.000
_cell.angle_alpha   90.00
_cell.angle_beta   90.00
_cell.angle_gamma   90.00
#
_symmetry.space_group_name_H-M   'P 1'
#
loop_
_entity.id
_entity.type
_entity.pdbx_description
1 polymer ?
#
loop_
_entity_poly.entity_id
_entity_poly.type
_entity_poly.pdbx_seq_one_letter_code
_entity_poly.pdbx_strand_id
1 'polypeptide(L)'
;PVLGVCIVVVLSALLVGVTNSVALSGAEDRGGLFGGGLQAATTALIWAEAALAILCMLYLLFGNAGVVQRSPKTCYPIPAEVEQRLRESVSLEGMMNISGPQGSPTLGTYCVRCLVWRPPKESKSHHCQTCQRCVTGFDHHCGVFGRCIV
;
A
#
# COMPACT_ATOMS: atom_id res chain seq x y z
N PRO A 1 -2.49 6.62 -7.85
CA PRO A 1 -3.57 5.61 -7.80
C PRO A 1 -4.36 5.41 -9.10
N VAL A 2 -4.57 6.45 -9.92
CA VAL A 2 -5.41 6.37 -11.13
C VAL A 2 -4.95 5.27 -12.08
N LEU A 3 -3.64 5.17 -12.35
CA LEU A 3 -3.09 4.13 -13.23
C LEU A 3 -3.47 2.71 -12.75
N GLY A 4 -3.24 2.40 -11.47
CA GLY A 4 -3.64 1.11 -10.89
C GLY A 4 -5.15 0.84 -10.95
N VAL A 5 -5.98 1.86 -10.69
CA VAL A 5 -7.45 1.75 -10.80
C VAL A 5 -7.84 1.42 -12.23
N CYS A 6 -7.32 2.16 -13.22
CA CYS A 6 -7.61 1.94 -14.62
C CYS A 6 -7.21 0.53 -15.07
N ILE A 7 -6.01 0.07 -14.68
CA ILE A 7 -5.54 -1.28 -15.01
C ILE A 7 -6.49 -2.35 -14.48
N VAL A 8 -6.84 -2.28 -13.19
CA VAL A 8 -7.72 -3.28 -12.57
C VAL A 8 -9.11 -3.26 -13.21
N VAL A 9 -9.73 -2.08 -13.34
CA VAL A 9 -11.09 -1.95 -13.88
C VAL A 9 -11.17 -2.41 -15.34
N VAL A 10 -10.22 -1.99 -16.19
CA VAL A 10 -10.22 -2.34 -17.61
C VAL A 10 -9.97 -3.83 -17.81
N LEU A 11 -9.00 -4.42 -17.10
CA LEU A 11 -8.73 -5.86 -17.21
C LEU A 11 -9.90 -6.69 -16.69
N SER A 12 -10.49 -6.33 -15.55
CA SER A 12 -11.67 -7.03 -15.02
C SER A 12 -12.85 -6.94 -15.99
N ALA A 13 -13.14 -5.76 -16.54
CA ALA A 13 -14.23 -5.57 -17.50
C ALA A 13 -13.99 -6.36 -18.80
N LEU A 14 -12.76 -6.35 -19.32
CA LEU A 14 -12.38 -7.09 -20.52
C LEU A 14 -12.54 -8.61 -20.32
N LEU A 15 -11.97 -9.16 -19.24
CA LEU A 15 -12.00 -10.60 -18.98
C LEU A 15 -13.42 -11.09 -18.73
N VAL A 16 -14.21 -10.36 -17.94
CA VAL A 16 -15.63 -10.67 -17.70
C VAL A 16 -16.43 -10.53 -18.99
N GLY A 17 -16.20 -9.48 -19.78
CA GLY A 17 -16.90 -9.24 -21.05
C GLY A 17 -16.66 -10.36 -22.05
N VAL A 18 -15.40 -10.70 -22.33
CA VAL A 18 -15.03 -11.77 -23.26
C VAL A 18 -15.61 -13.11 -22.81
N THR A 19 -15.51 -13.43 -21.51
CA THR A 19 -16.04 -14.68 -20.96
C THR A 19 -17.54 -14.80 -21.14
N ASN A 20 -18.29 -13.73 -20.82
CA ASN A 20 -19.74 -13.72 -21.02
C ASN A 20 -20.11 -13.78 -22.52
N SER A 21 -19.39 -13.08 -23.40
CA SER A 21 -19.63 -13.14 -24.85
C SER A 21 -19.43 -14.56 -25.38
N VAL A 22 -18.32 -15.21 -25.04
CA VAL A 22 -18.08 -16.63 -25.39
C VAL A 22 -19.18 -17.51 -24.78
N ALA A 23 -19.59 -17.21 -23.55
CA ALA A 23 -20.60 -18.01 -22.89
C ALA A 23 -21.97 -17.93 -23.57
N LEU A 24 -22.36 -16.74 -24.05
CA LEU A 24 -23.60 -16.52 -24.79
C LEU A 24 -23.54 -17.14 -26.20
N SER A 25 -22.41 -16.99 -26.91
CA SER A 25 -22.22 -17.57 -28.25
C SER A 25 -22.21 -19.09 -28.25
N GLY A 26 -21.71 -19.73 -27.19
CA GLY A 26 -21.71 -21.19 -27.05
C GLY A 26 -23.02 -21.76 -26.48
N ALA A 27 -24.07 -20.96 -26.28
CA ALA A 27 -25.31 -21.41 -25.67
C ALA A 27 -26.17 -22.30 -26.57
N GLU A 28 -26.02 -22.18 -27.90
CA GLU A 28 -26.81 -22.93 -28.89
C GLU A 28 -26.32 -24.38 -29.09
N ASP A 29 -25.07 -24.69 -28.71
CA ASP A 29 -24.42 -26.00 -28.92
C ASP A 29 -24.50 -26.93 -27.68
N ARG A 30 -25.32 -26.56 -26.67
CA ARG A 30 -25.32 -27.15 -25.30
C ARG A 30 -26.14 -28.45 -25.14
N GLY A 31 -25.96 -29.42 -26.04
CA GLY A 31 -26.65 -30.71 -25.96
C GLY A 31 -26.29 -31.60 -24.75
N GLY A 32 -25.29 -31.25 -23.92
CA GLY A 32 -24.76 -32.11 -22.86
C GLY A 32 -24.66 -31.47 -21.46
N LEU A 33 -25.11 -32.20 -20.44
CA LEU A 33 -25.11 -31.82 -19.01
C LEU A 33 -23.73 -31.34 -18.49
N PHE A 34 -22.64 -31.95 -18.98
CA PHE A 34 -21.26 -31.66 -18.55
C PHE A 34 -20.69 -30.36 -19.14
N GLY A 35 -21.08 -29.99 -20.37
CA GLY A 35 -20.58 -28.77 -21.03
C GLY A 35 -21.17 -27.50 -20.41
N GLY A 36 -22.47 -27.49 -20.14
CA GLY A 36 -23.15 -26.36 -19.51
C GLY A 36 -22.69 -26.10 -18.06
N GLY A 37 -22.46 -27.17 -17.28
CA GLY A 37 -21.99 -27.06 -15.90
C GLY A 37 -20.59 -26.48 -15.78
N LEU A 38 -19.63 -26.97 -16.57
CA LEU A 38 -18.26 -26.46 -16.57
C LEU A 38 -18.20 -24.99 -17.04
N GLN A 39 -18.98 -24.64 -18.05
CA GLN A 39 -19.08 -23.27 -18.57
C GLN A 39 -19.68 -22.31 -17.53
N ALA A 40 -20.73 -22.73 -16.81
CA ALA A 40 -21.30 -21.93 -15.73
C ALA A 40 -20.30 -21.75 -14.58
N ALA A 41 -19.60 -22.82 -14.19
CA ALA A 41 -18.60 -22.78 -13.13
C ALA A 41 -17.43 -21.84 -13.46
N THR A 42 -16.87 -21.95 -14.67
CA THR A 42 -15.78 -21.09 -15.14
C THR A 42 -16.20 -19.62 -15.25
N THR A 43 -17.41 -19.36 -15.74
CA THR A 43 -17.97 -18.00 -15.78
C THR A 43 -18.11 -17.42 -14.36
N ALA A 44 -18.62 -18.21 -13.42
CA ALA A 44 -18.75 -17.80 -12.02
C ALA A 44 -17.39 -17.50 -11.36
N LEU A 45 -16.37 -18.32 -11.63
CA LEU A 45 -15.01 -18.10 -11.12
C LEU A 45 -14.42 -16.78 -11.64
N ILE A 46 -14.63 -16.44 -12.92
CA ILE A 46 -14.11 -15.20 -13.51
C ILE A 46 -14.78 -13.96 -12.90
N TRP A 47 -16.08 -14.04 -12.63
CA TRP A 47 -16.77 -12.99 -11.86
C TRP A 47 -16.26 -12.88 -10.42
N ALA A 48 -15.99 -14.01 -9.76
CA ALA A 48 -15.45 -14.03 -8.40
C ALA A 48 -14.04 -13.41 -8.33
N GLU A 49 -13.16 -13.75 -9.28
CA GLU A 49 -11.82 -13.17 -9.38
C GLU A 49 -11.87 -11.66 -9.67
N ALA A 50 -12.77 -11.22 -10.57
CA ALA A 50 -12.96 -9.80 -10.83
C ALA A 50 -13.43 -9.05 -9.57
N ALA A 51 -14.37 -9.61 -8.81
CA ALA A 51 -14.82 -9.05 -7.55
C ALA A 51 -13.69 -8.99 -6.51
N LEU A 52 -12.91 -10.07 -6.37
CA LEU A 52 -11.76 -10.13 -5.46
C LEU A 52 -10.70 -9.08 -5.83
N ALA A 53 -10.37 -8.94 -7.11
CA ALA A 53 -9.42 -7.94 -7.59
C ALA A 53 -9.89 -6.50 -7.26
N ILE A 54 -11.18 -6.22 -7.45
CA ILE A 54 -11.77 -4.93 -7.06
C ILE A 54 -11.69 -4.73 -5.55
N LEU A 55 -12.01 -5.73 -4.73
CA LEU A 55 -11.90 -5.65 -3.27
C LEU A 55 -10.46 -5.40 -2.80
N CYS A 56 -9.49 -6.11 -3.39
CA CYS A 56 -8.07 -5.86 -3.12
C CYS A 56 -7.65 -4.45 -3.51
N MET A 57 -8.09 -3.96 -4.68
CA MET A 57 -7.82 -2.60 -5.12
C MET A 57 -8.44 -1.57 -4.17
N LEU A 58 -9.69 -1.75 -3.73
CA LEU A 58 -10.35 -0.89 -2.76
C LEU A 58 -9.60 -0.89 -1.42
N TYR A 59 -9.14 -2.06 -0.95
CA TYR A 59 -8.31 -2.16 0.25
C TYR A 59 -7.00 -1.37 0.09
N LEU A 60 -6.35 -1.44 -1.07
CA LEU A 60 -5.15 -0.63 -1.33
C LEU A 60 -5.45 0.87 -1.37
N LEU A 61 -6.61 1.30 -1.86
CA LEU A 61 -6.96 2.72 -1.95
C LEU A 61 -7.36 3.33 -0.60
N PHE A 62 -8.16 2.60 0.19
CA PHE A 62 -8.80 3.12 1.40
C PHE A 62 -8.18 2.56 2.69
N GLY A 63 -7.41 1.48 2.60
CA GLY A 63 -6.68 0.91 3.71
C GLY A 63 -5.56 1.83 4.21
N ASN A 64 -5.28 1.74 5.50
CA ASN A 64 -4.25 2.53 6.15
C ASN A 64 -2.87 2.22 5.55
N ALA A 65 -2.15 3.25 5.09
CA ALA A 65 -0.80 3.12 4.53
C ALA A 65 0.31 3.13 5.59
N GLY A 66 -0.03 2.86 6.85
CA GLY A 66 0.92 2.82 7.97
C GLY A 66 1.64 4.13 8.23
N VAL A 67 1.09 5.27 7.81
CA VAL A 67 1.80 6.57 7.91
C VAL A 67 2.03 6.95 9.36
N VAL A 68 3.29 7.21 9.71
CA VAL A 68 3.66 7.76 11.01
C VAL A 68 3.27 9.24 11.04
N GLN A 69 2.14 9.54 11.68
CA GLN A 69 1.62 10.89 11.77
C GLN A 69 2.45 11.74 12.73
N ARG A 70 2.56 13.04 12.44
CA ARG A 70 3.13 14.01 13.37
C ARG A 70 2.16 14.27 14.50
N SER A 71 2.65 14.12 15.72
CA SER A 71 1.92 14.35 16.96
C SER A 71 2.93 14.66 18.06
N PRO A 72 2.53 15.24 19.19
CA PRO A 72 3.46 15.42 20.31
C PRO A 72 4.18 14.11 20.72
N LYS A 73 3.50 12.96 20.63
CA LYS A 73 4.06 11.65 20.97
C LYS A 73 5.12 11.15 19.98
N THR A 74 5.01 11.54 18.71
CA THR A 74 5.93 11.10 17.66
C THR A 74 7.00 12.14 17.38
N CYS A 75 6.79 13.42 17.70
CA CYS A 75 7.78 14.47 17.48
C CYS A 75 8.74 14.65 18.67
N TYR A 76 8.30 14.36 19.90
CA TYR A 76 9.06 14.63 21.11
C TYR A 76 9.48 13.37 21.88
N PRO A 77 10.59 13.42 22.64
CA PRO A 77 11.54 14.54 22.68
C PRO A 77 12.33 14.66 21.37
N ILE A 78 12.64 15.88 20.92
CA ILE A 78 13.52 16.06 19.75
C ILE A 78 14.95 15.72 20.21
N PRO A 79 15.72 14.91 19.46
CA PRO A 79 17.13 14.69 19.78
C PRO A 79 17.92 16.00 19.85
N ALA A 80 18.83 16.12 20.82
CA ALA A 80 19.53 17.38 21.13
C ALA A 80 20.30 17.94 19.92
N GLU A 81 20.92 17.07 19.13
CA GLU A 81 21.69 17.45 17.94
C GLU A 81 20.80 18.01 16.83
N VAL A 82 19.57 17.49 16.71
CA VAL A 82 18.58 17.99 15.76
C VAL A 82 18.03 19.32 16.27
N GLU A 83 17.68 19.39 17.55
CA GLU A 83 17.16 20.60 18.17
C GLU A 83 18.16 21.77 18.05
N GLN A 84 19.45 21.53 18.30
CA GLN A 84 20.49 22.54 18.17
C GLN A 84 20.57 23.08 16.74
N ARG A 85 20.65 22.22 15.73
CA ARG A 85 20.70 22.68 14.33
C ARG A 85 19.46 23.45 13.91
N LEU A 86 18.29 23.01 14.36
CA LEU A 86 17.03 23.73 14.10
C LEU A 86 17.05 25.12 14.73
N ARG A 87 17.55 25.26 15.96
CA ARG A 87 17.70 26.56 16.64
C ARG A 87 18.70 27.48 15.94
N GLU A 88 19.80 26.92 15.43
CA GLU A 88 20.84 27.63 14.70
C GLU A 88 20.47 27.88 13.21
N SER A 89 19.30 27.43 12.76
CA SER A 89 18.87 27.49 11.35
C SER A 89 19.85 26.81 10.38
N VAL A 90 20.54 25.78 10.84
CA VAL A 90 21.47 24.96 10.06
C VAL A 90 20.72 23.81 9.40
N SER A 91 21.04 23.53 8.14
CA SER A 91 20.42 22.42 7.40
C SER A 91 20.65 21.06 8.07
N LEU A 92 19.62 20.21 8.02
CA LEU A 92 19.67 18.80 8.43
C LEU A 92 20.09 17.88 7.27
N GLU A 93 20.38 18.42 6.10
CA GLU A 93 20.85 17.64 4.95
C GLU A 93 22.17 16.92 5.27
N GLY A 94 22.26 15.66 4.82
CA GLY A 94 23.39 14.78 5.13
C GLY A 94 23.41 14.22 6.56
N MET A 95 22.50 14.65 7.45
CA MET A 95 22.42 14.09 8.79
C MET A 95 21.83 12.67 8.77
N MET A 96 22.47 11.76 9.49
CA MET A 96 21.98 10.40 9.68
C MET A 96 20.81 10.37 10.67
N ASN A 97 19.96 9.36 10.54
CA ASN A 97 18.88 9.15 11.50
C ASN A 97 19.43 8.73 12.86
N ILE A 98 18.79 9.20 13.94
CA ILE A 98 19.26 8.98 15.32
C ILE A 98 18.53 7.79 15.92
N SER A 99 19.27 6.83 16.47
CA SER A 99 18.68 5.70 17.18
C SER A 99 18.10 6.16 18.51
N GLY A 100 16.92 5.67 18.86
CA GLY A 100 16.35 5.91 20.18
C GLY A 100 17.05 5.06 21.26
N PRO A 101 16.70 5.28 22.54
CA PRO A 101 17.25 4.51 23.65
C PRO A 101 17.00 3.00 23.49
N GLN A 102 17.97 2.19 23.88
CA GLN A 102 17.81 0.73 23.86
C GLN A 102 16.63 0.30 24.74
N GLY A 103 15.79 -0.60 24.22
CA GLY A 103 14.61 -1.09 24.93
C GLY A 103 13.46 -0.08 25.04
N SER A 104 13.54 1.09 24.40
CA SER A 104 12.43 2.05 24.41
C SER A 104 11.19 1.44 23.73
N PRO A 105 10.01 1.42 24.39
CA PRO A 105 8.79 0.89 23.80
C PRO A 105 8.20 1.83 22.74
N THR A 106 8.68 3.08 22.63
CA THR A 106 8.07 4.13 21.80
C THR A 106 9.06 4.83 20.89
N LEU A 107 10.35 4.90 21.27
CA LEU A 107 11.38 5.65 20.55
C LEU A 107 12.32 4.71 19.81
N GLY A 108 11.96 4.33 18.58
CA GLY A 108 12.79 3.44 17.75
C GLY A 108 13.93 4.19 17.06
N THR A 109 13.61 4.97 16.02
CA THR A 109 14.61 5.76 15.30
C THR A 109 14.02 7.09 14.85
N TYR A 110 14.68 8.19 15.18
CA TYR A 110 14.27 9.52 14.76
C TYR A 110 14.61 9.74 13.30
N CYS A 111 13.59 10.04 12.50
CA CYS A 111 13.74 10.45 11.12
C CYS A 111 13.99 11.95 11.06
N VAL A 112 15.23 12.36 10.81
CA VAL A 112 15.63 13.78 10.75
C VAL A 112 14.96 14.55 9.60
N ARG A 113 14.54 13.83 8.55
CA ARG A 113 13.80 14.40 7.41
C ARG A 113 12.33 14.69 7.74
N CYS A 114 11.69 13.79 8.49
CA CYS A 114 10.27 13.92 8.82
C CYS A 114 10.03 14.62 10.16
N LEU A 115 11.06 14.72 11.00
CA LEU A 115 11.03 15.16 12.40
C LEU A 115 10.06 14.33 13.25
N VAL A 116 10.15 13.01 13.10
CA VAL A 116 9.35 12.05 13.87
C VAL A 116 10.19 10.86 14.32
N TRP A 117 9.92 10.38 15.52
CA TRP A 117 10.24 9.04 15.98
C TRP A 117 9.43 8.02 15.19
N ARG A 118 10.15 7.12 14.52
CA ARG A 118 9.57 5.87 14.07
C ARG A 118 9.35 4.95 15.26
N PRO A 119 8.31 4.12 15.25
CA PRO A 119 8.15 3.08 16.25
C PRO A 119 9.37 2.15 16.31
N PRO A 120 9.50 1.33 17.38
CA PRO A 120 10.59 0.38 17.56
C PRO A 120 10.85 -0.49 16.32
N LYS A 121 12.08 -1.01 16.20
CA LYS A 121 12.60 -1.64 14.96
C LYS A 121 11.73 -2.80 14.46
N GLU A 122 11.05 -3.48 15.37
CA GLU A 122 10.12 -4.58 15.11
C GLU A 122 8.96 -4.16 14.18
N SER A 123 8.64 -2.86 14.14
CA SER A 123 7.58 -2.29 13.29
C SER A 123 7.93 -2.18 11.80
N LYS A 124 9.15 -2.52 11.37
CA LYS A 124 9.64 -2.36 9.99
C LYS A 124 9.33 -0.97 9.41
N SER A 125 9.72 0.08 10.14
CA SER A 125 9.39 1.46 9.76
C SER A 125 10.45 2.13 8.88
N HIS A 126 10.06 2.66 7.72
CA HIS A 126 10.96 3.27 6.74
C HIS A 126 10.50 4.66 6.31
N HIS A 127 11.46 5.51 5.95
CA HIS A 127 11.17 6.77 5.25
C HIS A 127 11.08 6.48 3.75
N CYS A 128 9.91 6.68 3.17
CA CYS A 128 9.74 6.59 1.72
C CYS A 128 10.08 7.95 1.09
N GLN A 129 11.16 7.99 0.31
CA GLN A 129 11.61 9.22 -0.36
C GLN A 129 10.60 9.70 -1.41
N THR A 130 9.88 8.80 -2.08
CA THR A 130 8.87 9.19 -3.05
C THR A 130 7.65 9.83 -2.39
N CYS A 131 7.20 9.28 -1.25
CA CYS A 131 6.04 9.80 -0.52
C CYS A 131 6.36 10.89 0.51
N GLN A 132 7.65 11.16 0.76
CA GLN A 132 8.18 12.10 1.75
C GLN A 132 7.56 11.94 3.16
N ARG A 133 7.39 10.68 3.58
CA ARG A 133 6.80 10.33 4.88
C ARG A 133 7.36 9.02 5.41
N CYS A 134 7.38 8.89 6.72
CA CYS A 134 7.65 7.61 7.38
C CYS A 134 6.40 6.74 7.39
N VAL A 135 6.58 5.45 7.13
CA VAL A 135 5.51 4.44 7.16
C VAL A 135 5.98 3.21 7.94
N THR A 136 5.07 2.59 8.68
CA THR A 136 5.25 1.33 9.41
C THR A 136 4.93 0.15 8.50
N GLY A 137 5.51 -1.03 8.77
CA GLY A 137 5.27 -2.24 7.97
C GLY A 137 5.78 -2.13 6.53
N PHE A 138 6.71 -1.21 6.25
CA PHE A 138 7.08 -0.89 4.88
C PHE A 138 7.59 -2.09 4.11
N ASP A 139 6.98 -2.34 2.96
CA ASP A 139 7.50 -3.24 1.94
C ASP A 139 8.16 -2.40 0.83
N HIS A 140 7.34 -1.67 0.06
CA HIS A 140 7.84 -0.85 -1.05
C HIS A 140 6.92 0.34 -1.40
N HIS A 141 7.42 1.24 -2.24
CA HIS A 141 6.57 2.24 -2.90
C HIS A 141 6.10 1.70 -4.26
N CYS A 142 4.80 1.51 -4.42
CA CYS A 142 4.23 1.04 -5.67
C CYS A 142 3.95 2.23 -6.59
N GLY A 143 4.67 2.33 -7.71
CA GLY A 143 4.44 3.37 -8.73
C GLY A 143 3.08 3.28 -9.42
N VAL A 144 2.52 2.06 -9.55
CA VAL A 144 1.21 1.82 -10.18
C VAL A 144 0.07 2.42 -9.35
N PHE A 145 0.10 2.17 -8.04
CA PHE A 145 -0.89 2.74 -7.12
C PHE A 145 -0.49 4.11 -6.57
N GLY A 146 0.76 4.54 -6.76
CA GLY A 146 1.28 5.81 -6.26
C GLY A 146 1.23 5.93 -4.73
N ARG A 147 1.45 4.81 -4.02
CA ARG A 147 1.43 4.75 -2.55
C ARG A 147 2.42 3.73 -2.02
N CYS A 148 2.77 3.84 -0.73
CA CYS A 148 3.48 2.78 -0.04
C CYS A 148 2.57 1.56 0.16
N ILE A 149 3.15 0.37 -0.03
CA ILE A 149 2.58 -0.92 0.36
C ILE A 149 3.22 -1.28 1.70
N VAL A 150 2.34 -1.65 2.63
CA VAL A 150 2.65 -1.95 4.04
C VAL A 150 2.00 -3.26 4.44
#